data_AF-A0AAD3NHW7-F1
#
_entry.id   AF-A0AAD3NHW7-F1
#
_cell.length_a   1.000
_cell.length_b   1.000
_cell.length_c   1.000
_cell.angle_alpha   90.00
_cell.angle_beta   90.00
_cell.angle_gamma   90.00
#
_symmetry.space_group_name_H-M   'P 1'
#
loop_
_entity.id
_entity.type
_entity.pdbx_description
1 polymer ?
#
loop_
_entity_poly.entity_id
_entity_poly.type
_entity_poly.pdbx_seq_one_letter_code
_entity_poly.pdbx_strand_id
1 'polypeptide(L)'
;MILFDQAQRSIKQQLHTFIKEDVRKFKDTKKQFDRVREDMELAQVKNAQAPRNKVHEAEEATQALILSRKAFRHLALDYVLQINVLQAKKKFEILDAMLSFMRAQYTLFQQGFNILDEIDPYMKKLAAQLDQLVIDSAMEKREMEHKHALIQQRTLMQLQPEVNRRHYSAHSGG
;
A
#
# COMPACT_ATOMS: atom_id res chain seq x y z
N MET A 1 -1.31 6.25 8.33
CA MET A 1 -1.79 4.88 8.02
C MET A 1 -3.14 4.89 7.27
N ILE A 2 -4.11 5.74 7.67
CA ILE A 2 -5.44 5.83 7.03
C ILE A 2 -5.38 6.20 5.54
N LEU A 3 -4.52 7.14 5.14
CA LEU A 3 -4.41 7.60 3.75
C LEU A 3 -3.85 6.55 2.77
N PHE A 4 -2.84 5.80 3.19
CA PHE A 4 -2.27 4.72 2.37
C PHE A 4 -3.29 3.60 2.14
N ASP A 5 -3.97 3.19 3.20
CA ASP A 5 -5.00 2.17 3.17
C ASP A 5 -6.22 2.63 2.34
N GLN A 6 -6.59 3.91 2.44
CA GLN A 6 -7.65 4.52 1.63
C GLN A 6 -7.27 4.63 0.14
N ALA A 7 -6.03 4.98 -0.18
CA ALA A 7 -5.51 4.99 -1.54
C ALA A 7 -5.57 3.59 -2.17
N GLN A 8 -5.05 2.60 -1.44
CA GLN A 8 -5.01 1.21 -1.88
C GLN A 8 -6.42 0.64 -2.08
N ARG A 9 -7.36 0.95 -1.18
CA ARG A 9 -8.78 0.58 -1.34
C ARG A 9 -9.43 1.24 -2.55
N SER A 10 -9.17 2.52 -2.79
CA SER A 10 -9.75 3.26 -3.92
C SER A 10 -9.34 2.67 -5.28
N ILE A 11 -8.06 2.37 -5.46
CA ILE A 11 -7.54 1.73 -6.70
C ILE A 11 -8.13 0.35 -6.90
N LYS A 12 -8.17 -0.43 -5.83
CA LYS A 12 -8.77 -1.76 -5.84
C LYS A 12 -10.23 -1.67 -6.27
N GLN A 13 -10.98 -0.68 -5.77
CA GLN A 13 -12.37 -0.44 -6.14
C GLN A 13 -12.50 -0.10 -7.63
N GLN A 14 -11.74 0.88 -8.14
CA GLN A 14 -11.80 1.32 -9.54
C GLN A 14 -11.53 0.17 -10.51
N LEU A 15 -10.40 -0.54 -10.32
CA LEU A 15 -10.06 -1.69 -11.17
C LEU A 15 -11.05 -2.84 -11.02
N HIS A 16 -11.59 -3.06 -9.82
CA HIS A 16 -12.61 -4.08 -9.59
C HIS A 16 -13.90 -3.77 -10.35
N THR A 17 -14.33 -2.51 -10.37
CA THR A 17 -15.50 -2.05 -11.16
C THR A 17 -15.28 -2.31 -12.64
N PHE A 18 -14.13 -1.89 -13.20
CA PHE A 18 -13.79 -2.15 -14.61
C PHE A 18 -13.86 -3.64 -14.96
N ILE A 19 -13.34 -4.51 -14.09
CA ILE A 19 -13.42 -5.97 -14.29
C ILE A 19 -14.87 -6.47 -14.21
N LYS A 20 -15.62 -6.06 -13.21
CA LYS A 20 -16.97 -6.57 -12.98
C LYS A 20 -17.99 -6.09 -14.00
N GLU A 21 -17.82 -4.89 -14.53
CA GLU A 21 -18.78 -4.27 -15.44
C GLU A 21 -18.35 -4.45 -16.89
N ASP A 22 -17.21 -3.87 -17.28
CA ASP A 22 -16.80 -3.85 -18.69
C ASP A 22 -16.28 -5.23 -19.15
N VAL A 23 -15.39 -5.86 -18.39
CA VAL A 23 -14.82 -7.16 -18.79
C VAL A 23 -15.87 -8.27 -18.72
N ARG A 24 -16.77 -8.24 -17.73
CA ARG A 24 -17.87 -9.22 -17.64
C ARG A 24 -18.84 -9.08 -18.80
N LYS A 25 -19.29 -7.86 -19.10
CA LYS A 25 -20.19 -7.59 -20.23
C LYS A 25 -19.59 -8.03 -21.56
N PHE A 26 -18.30 -7.77 -21.78
CA PHE A 26 -17.57 -8.28 -22.94
C PHE A 26 -17.61 -9.81 -23.03
N LYS A 27 -17.33 -10.52 -21.92
CA LYS A 27 -17.36 -11.99 -21.87
C LYS A 27 -18.75 -12.55 -22.14
N ASP A 28 -19.80 -11.94 -21.59
CA ASP A 28 -21.18 -12.37 -21.79
C ASP A 28 -21.60 -12.19 -23.26
N THR A 29 -21.22 -11.07 -23.87
CA THR A 29 -21.47 -10.80 -25.31
C THR A 29 -20.71 -11.78 -26.20
N LYS A 30 -19.44 -12.06 -25.88
CA LYS A 30 -18.64 -13.08 -26.59
C LYS A 30 -19.33 -14.44 -26.54
N LYS A 31 -19.80 -14.86 -25.36
CA LYS A 31 -20.49 -16.16 -25.20
C LYS A 31 -21.75 -16.24 -26.05
N GLN A 32 -22.53 -15.16 -26.14
CA GLN A 32 -23.71 -15.10 -27.00
C GLN A 32 -23.34 -15.17 -28.49
N PHE A 33 -22.31 -14.44 -28.90
CA PHE A 33 -21.76 -14.49 -30.25
C PHE A 33 -21.30 -15.89 -30.65
N ASP A 34 -20.51 -16.55 -29.80
CA ASP A 34 -20.00 -17.90 -30.05
C ASP A 34 -21.16 -18.90 -30.23
N ARG A 35 -22.20 -18.79 -29.39
CA ARG A 35 -23.41 -19.63 -29.51
C ARG A 35 -24.15 -19.42 -30.84
N VAL A 36 -24.45 -18.17 -31.23
CA VAL A 36 -25.20 -17.95 -32.47
C VAL A 36 -24.38 -18.23 -33.72
N ARG A 37 -23.05 -18.19 -33.61
CA ARG A 37 -22.16 -18.66 -34.66
C ARG A 37 -22.33 -20.17 -34.86
N GLU A 38 -22.28 -20.97 -33.80
CA GLU A 38 -22.51 -22.42 -33.86
C GLU A 38 -23.91 -22.74 -34.41
N ASP A 39 -24.95 -22.04 -33.94
CA ASP A 39 -26.33 -22.22 -34.44
C ASP A 39 -26.44 -21.91 -35.95
N MET A 40 -25.71 -20.93 -36.46
CA MET A 40 -25.67 -20.60 -37.90
C MET A 40 -24.92 -21.67 -38.70
N GLU A 41 -23.78 -22.16 -38.19
CA GLU A 41 -23.02 -23.24 -38.82
C GLU A 41 -23.90 -24.52 -38.92
N LEU A 42 -24.63 -24.86 -37.87
CA LEU A 42 -25.59 -25.98 -37.87
C LEU A 42 -26.74 -25.76 -38.86
N ALA A 43 -27.32 -24.57 -38.92
CA ALA A 43 -28.41 -24.25 -39.85
C ALA A 43 -27.94 -24.31 -41.32
N GLN A 44 -26.69 -23.92 -41.60
CA GLN A 44 -26.09 -24.06 -42.94
C GLN A 44 -25.98 -25.52 -43.36
N VAL A 45 -25.48 -26.40 -42.48
CA VAL A 45 -25.38 -27.84 -42.75
C VAL A 45 -26.76 -28.44 -43.01
N LYS A 46 -27.74 -28.14 -42.14
CA LYS A 46 -29.12 -28.63 -42.29
C LYS A 46 -29.75 -28.17 -43.62
N ASN A 47 -29.57 -26.91 -43.99
CA ASN A 47 -30.08 -26.38 -45.25
C ASN A 47 -29.42 -27.05 -46.47
N ALA A 48 -28.10 -27.25 -46.43
CA ALA A 48 -27.37 -27.91 -47.51
C ALA A 48 -27.78 -29.38 -47.70
N GLN A 49 -28.16 -30.07 -46.62
CA GLN A 49 -28.60 -31.47 -46.63
C GLN A 49 -30.11 -31.63 -46.86
N ALA A 50 -30.87 -30.54 -46.98
CA ALA A 50 -32.32 -30.61 -47.07
C ALA A 50 -32.79 -31.35 -48.35
N PRO A 51 -33.71 -32.31 -48.23
CA PRO A 51 -34.18 -33.10 -49.36
C PRO A 51 -35.02 -32.26 -50.33
N ARG A 52 -34.52 -32.05 -51.56
CA ARG A 52 -35.16 -31.18 -52.58
C ARG A 52 -36.53 -31.66 -53.05
N ASN A 53 -36.82 -32.95 -52.88
CA ASN A 53 -38.12 -33.53 -53.23
C ASN A 53 -39.21 -33.23 -52.19
N LYS A 54 -38.84 -32.75 -51.00
CA LYS A 54 -39.76 -32.36 -49.94
C LYS A 54 -39.74 -30.84 -49.77
N VAL A 55 -40.47 -30.16 -50.64
CA VAL A 55 -40.47 -28.69 -50.75
C VAL A 55 -40.67 -28.00 -49.40
N HIS A 56 -41.63 -28.48 -48.59
CA HIS A 56 -41.89 -27.88 -47.28
C HIS A 56 -40.71 -28.01 -46.30
N GLU A 57 -40.08 -29.19 -46.21
CA GLU A 57 -38.90 -29.38 -45.35
C GLU A 57 -37.71 -28.51 -45.82
N ALA A 58 -37.55 -28.35 -47.13
CA ALA A 58 -36.52 -27.49 -47.72
C ALA A 58 -36.77 -25.99 -47.45
N GLU A 59 -38.04 -25.56 -47.50
CA GLU A 59 -38.45 -24.21 -47.14
C GLU A 59 -38.20 -23.91 -45.66
N GLU A 60 -38.57 -24.83 -44.76
CA GLU A 60 -38.31 -24.69 -43.32
C GLU A 60 -36.81 -24.56 -43.01
N ALA A 61 -35.98 -25.42 -43.62
CA ALA A 61 -34.53 -25.36 -43.45
C ALA A 61 -33.94 -24.04 -43.98
N THR A 62 -34.49 -23.51 -45.08
CA THR A 62 -34.11 -22.21 -45.66
C THR A 62 -34.49 -21.07 -44.73
N GLN A 63 -35.71 -21.09 -44.19
CA GLN A 63 -36.18 -20.06 -43.27
C GLN A 63 -35.37 -20.07 -41.97
N ALA A 64 -35.06 -21.24 -41.42
CA ALA A 64 -34.20 -21.38 -40.25
C ALA A 64 -32.79 -20.79 -40.48
N LEU A 65 -32.20 -21.04 -41.66
CA LEU A 65 -30.92 -20.45 -42.04
C LEU A 65 -30.99 -18.92 -42.14
N ILE A 66 -32.05 -18.36 -42.75
CA ILE A 66 -32.23 -16.91 -42.87
C ILE A 66 -32.31 -16.26 -41.48
N LEU A 67 -33.09 -16.84 -40.57
CA LEU A 67 -33.24 -16.35 -39.20
C LEU A 67 -31.93 -16.42 -38.42
N SER A 68 -31.24 -17.57 -38.47
CA SER A 68 -29.96 -17.75 -37.79
C SER A 68 -28.88 -16.80 -38.32
N ARG A 69 -28.83 -16.58 -39.63
CA ARG A 69 -27.91 -15.60 -40.26
C ARG A 69 -28.19 -14.17 -39.79
N LYS A 70 -29.47 -13.79 -39.61
CA LYS A 70 -29.84 -12.47 -39.09
C LYS A 70 -29.38 -12.30 -37.64
N ALA A 71 -29.61 -13.29 -36.79
CA ALA A 71 -29.17 -13.29 -35.39
C ALA A 71 -27.65 -13.21 -35.27
N PHE A 72 -26.92 -14.02 -36.04
CA PHE A 72 -25.46 -13.99 -36.10
C PHE A 72 -24.92 -12.60 -36.46
N ARG A 73 -25.43 -11.97 -37.52
CA ARG A 73 -24.98 -10.64 -37.94
C ARG A 73 -25.22 -9.58 -36.86
N HIS A 74 -26.34 -9.64 -36.17
CA HIS A 74 -26.66 -8.69 -35.11
C HIS A 74 -25.69 -8.81 -33.93
N LEU A 75 -25.51 -10.03 -33.41
CA LEU A 75 -24.62 -10.27 -32.27
C LEU A 75 -23.13 -10.16 -32.64
N ALA A 76 -22.76 -10.36 -33.91
CA ALA A 76 -21.41 -10.07 -34.39
C ALA A 76 -21.08 -8.58 -34.27
N LEU A 77 -22.03 -7.71 -34.64
CA LEU A 77 -21.86 -6.26 -34.50
C LEU A 77 -21.78 -5.86 -33.03
N ASP A 78 -22.63 -6.43 -32.16
CA ASP A 78 -22.56 -6.18 -30.72
C ASP A 78 -21.21 -6.63 -30.14
N TYR A 79 -20.71 -7.79 -30.56
CA TYR A 79 -19.41 -8.29 -30.11
C TYR A 79 -18.26 -7.38 -30.56
N VAL A 80 -18.24 -6.94 -31.83
CA VAL A 80 -17.26 -5.96 -32.33
C VAL A 80 -17.34 -4.64 -31.58
N LEU A 81 -18.55 -4.16 -31.29
CA LEU A 81 -18.75 -2.96 -30.48
C LEU A 81 -18.15 -3.13 -29.08
N GLN A 82 -18.42 -4.25 -28.39
CA GLN A 82 -17.84 -4.50 -27.06
C GLN A 82 -16.31 -4.62 -27.10
N ILE A 83 -15.73 -5.19 -28.16
CA ILE A 83 -14.26 -5.18 -28.36
C ILE A 83 -13.76 -3.73 -28.40
N ASN A 84 -14.38 -2.89 -29.22
CA ASN A 84 -13.96 -1.50 -29.41
C ASN A 84 -14.09 -0.69 -28.10
N VAL A 85 -15.21 -0.85 -27.38
CA VAL A 85 -15.42 -0.20 -26.08
C VAL A 85 -14.34 -0.64 -25.08
N LEU A 86 -14.08 -1.93 -24.96
CA LEU A 86 -13.08 -2.44 -24.02
C LEU A 86 -11.66 -1.97 -24.37
N GLN A 87 -11.31 -1.95 -25.66
CA GLN A 87 -10.01 -1.46 -26.15
C GLN A 87 -9.83 0.03 -25.90
N ALA A 88 -10.88 0.83 -26.10
CA ALA A 88 -10.86 2.27 -25.82
C ALA A 88 -10.71 2.55 -24.32
N LYS A 89 -11.39 1.76 -23.47
CA LYS A 89 -11.40 1.97 -22.01
C LYS A 89 -10.15 1.50 -21.29
N LYS A 90 -9.65 0.30 -21.61
CA LYS A 90 -8.65 -0.40 -20.78
C LYS A 90 -7.41 0.44 -20.46
N LYS A 91 -6.94 1.26 -21.42
CA LYS A 91 -5.72 2.04 -21.26
C LYS A 91 -5.92 3.18 -20.26
N PHE A 92 -6.99 3.97 -20.43
CA PHE A 92 -7.21 5.11 -19.56
C PHE A 92 -7.67 4.69 -18.16
N GLU A 93 -8.47 3.62 -18.02
CA GLU A 93 -8.90 3.10 -16.71
C GLU A 93 -7.69 2.67 -15.85
N ILE A 94 -6.71 1.98 -16.45
CA ILE A 94 -5.47 1.59 -15.75
C ILE A 94 -4.64 2.81 -15.39
N LEU A 95 -4.48 3.74 -16.33
CA LEU A 95 -3.69 4.95 -16.10
C LEU A 95 -4.32 5.87 -15.07
N ASP A 96 -5.64 6.01 -15.05
CA ASP A 96 -6.36 6.82 -14.07
C ASP A 96 -6.22 6.22 -12.67
N ALA A 97 -6.34 4.89 -12.54
CA ALA A 97 -6.10 4.19 -11.28
C ALA A 97 -4.66 4.38 -10.78
N MET A 98 -3.65 4.30 -11.66
CA MET A 98 -2.25 4.58 -11.30
C MET A 98 -2.04 6.05 -10.91
N LEU A 99 -2.62 6.99 -11.65
CA LEU A 99 -2.50 8.42 -11.34
C LEU A 99 -3.13 8.76 -10.00
N SER A 100 -4.30 8.18 -9.71
CA SER A 100 -4.98 8.28 -8.42
C SER A 100 -4.10 7.78 -7.28
N PHE A 101 -3.43 6.63 -7.46
CA PHE A 101 -2.44 6.13 -6.50
C PHE A 101 -1.30 7.11 -6.25
N MET A 102 -0.69 7.61 -7.33
CA MET A 102 0.46 8.52 -7.24
C MET A 102 0.08 9.82 -6.53
N ARG A 103 -1.11 10.36 -6.80
CA ARG A 103 -1.64 11.53 -6.08
C ARG A 103 -1.80 11.26 -4.59
N ALA A 104 -2.34 10.10 -4.22
CA ALA A 104 -2.51 9.75 -2.81
C ALA A 104 -1.17 9.52 -2.10
N GLN A 105 -0.19 8.90 -2.77
CA GLN A 105 1.19 8.81 -2.26
C GLN A 105 1.80 10.19 -2.06
N TYR A 106 1.70 11.07 -3.06
CA TYR A 106 2.18 12.44 -2.95
C TYR A 106 1.60 13.15 -1.73
N THR A 107 0.28 13.09 -1.53
CA THR A 107 -0.38 13.68 -0.36
C THR A 107 0.11 13.07 0.96
N LEU A 108 0.30 11.74 1.01
CA LEU A 108 0.84 11.07 2.19
C LEU A 108 2.23 11.57 2.56
N PHE A 109 3.14 11.65 1.57
CA PHE A 109 4.50 12.13 1.79
C PHE A 109 4.54 13.61 2.16
N GLN A 110 3.72 14.44 1.53
CA GLN A 110 3.63 15.86 1.86
C GLN A 110 3.16 16.07 3.31
N GLN A 111 2.13 15.34 3.74
CA GLN A 111 1.67 15.41 5.13
C GLN A 111 2.73 14.89 6.10
N GLY A 112 3.41 13.79 5.78
CA GLY A 112 4.50 13.26 6.58
C GLY A 112 5.66 14.25 6.72
N PHE A 113 6.04 14.92 5.62
CA PHE A 113 7.07 15.96 5.63
C PHE A 113 6.68 17.14 6.53
N ASN A 114 5.47 17.68 6.37
CA ASN A 114 5.02 18.81 7.18
C ASN A 114 5.07 18.48 8.69
N ILE A 115 4.65 17.28 9.09
CA ILE A 115 4.71 16.85 10.50
C ILE A 115 6.16 16.75 10.99
N LEU A 116 7.06 16.21 10.18
CA LEU A 116 8.49 16.13 10.54
C LEU A 116 9.13 17.52 10.67
N ASP A 117 8.77 18.42 9.77
CA ASP A 117 9.21 19.82 9.80
C ASP A 117 8.70 20.56 11.04
N GLU A 118 7.43 20.33 11.43
CA GLU A 118 6.85 20.86 12.66
C GLU A 118 7.53 20.32 13.94
N ILE A 119 8.03 19.08 13.92
CA ILE A 119 8.69 18.43 15.07
C ILE A 119 10.19 18.77 15.15
N ASP A 120 10.83 19.17 14.06
CA ASP A 120 12.27 19.49 14.01
C ASP A 120 12.76 20.49 15.09
N PRO A 121 12.06 21.61 15.35
CA PRO A 121 12.46 22.54 16.41
C PRO A 121 12.46 21.89 17.81
N TYR A 122 11.51 20.99 18.07
CA TYR A 122 11.45 20.27 19.34
C TYR A 122 12.62 19.29 19.48
N MET A 123 12.95 18.55 18.42
CA MET A 123 14.11 17.64 18.41
C MET A 123 15.41 18.39 18.66
N LYS A 124 15.59 19.56 18.04
CA LYS A 124 16.76 20.43 18.26
C LYS A 124 16.84 20.93 19.71
N LYS A 125 15.71 21.35 20.29
CA LYS A 125 15.66 21.75 21.70
C LYS A 125 16.02 20.59 22.63
N LEU A 126 15.48 19.40 22.37
CA LEU A 126 15.78 18.21 23.15
C LEU A 126 17.28 17.84 23.09
N ALA A 127 17.88 17.92 21.91
CA ALA A 127 19.32 17.69 21.72
C ALA A 127 20.15 18.70 22.54
N ALA A 128 19.82 19.99 22.48
CA ALA A 128 20.52 21.01 23.27
C ALA A 128 20.36 20.82 24.78
N GLN A 129 19.18 20.40 25.24
CA GLN A 129 18.94 20.07 26.65
C GLN A 129 19.77 18.86 27.10
N LEU A 130 19.91 17.85 26.24
CA LEU A 130 20.74 16.70 26.51
C LEU A 130 22.22 17.09 26.61
N ASP A 131 22.73 17.88 25.67
CA ASP A 131 24.11 18.37 25.68
C ASP A 131 24.42 19.14 26.98
N GLN A 132 23.50 20.01 27.41
CA GLN A 132 23.64 20.75 28.66
C GLN A 132 23.68 19.81 29.88
N LEU A 133 22.78 18.82 29.95
CA LEU A 133 22.76 17.86 31.05
C LEU A 133 24.05 17.03 31.13
N VAL A 134 24.67 16.71 30.00
CA VAL A 134 25.98 16.04 29.98
C VAL A 134 27.06 16.92 30.61
N ILE A 135 27.08 18.22 30.29
CA ILE A 135 28.04 19.18 30.85
C ILE A 135 27.81 19.34 32.35
N ASP A 136 26.55 19.55 32.77
CA ASP A 136 26.19 19.73 34.18
C ASP A 136 26.56 18.51 35.01
N SER A 137 26.27 17.30 34.50
CA SER A 137 26.64 16.05 35.16
C SER A 137 28.15 15.86 35.30
N ALA A 138 28.94 16.25 34.29
CA ALA A 138 30.39 16.19 34.35
C ALA A 138 30.97 17.19 35.38
N MET A 139 30.40 18.40 35.46
CA MET A 139 30.79 19.40 36.46
C MET A 139 30.45 18.95 37.88
N GLU A 140 29.23 18.46 38.11
CA GLU A 140 28.77 17.96 39.41
C GLU A 140 29.64 16.78 39.87
N LYS A 141 29.95 15.84 38.97
CA LYS A 141 30.87 14.73 39.25
C LYS A 141 32.24 15.25 39.72
N ARG A 142 32.83 16.21 38.99
CA ARG A 142 34.14 16.78 39.33
C ARG A 142 34.11 17.50 40.68
N GLU A 143 33.05 18.24 40.98
CA GLU A 143 32.87 18.91 42.26
C GLU A 143 32.77 17.90 43.41
N MET A 144 32.00 16.83 43.22
CA MET A 144 31.86 15.76 44.21
C MET A 144 33.18 15.01 44.44
N GLU A 145 33.94 14.71 43.38
CA GLU A 145 35.28 14.12 43.48
C GLU A 145 36.23 15.04 44.26
N HIS A 146 36.19 16.36 44.02
CA HIS A 146 37.00 17.33 44.75
C HIS A 146 36.62 17.39 46.23
N LYS A 147 35.32 17.49 46.56
CA LYS A 147 34.82 17.46 47.94
C LYS A 147 35.23 16.17 48.65
N HIS A 148 35.12 15.03 47.97
CA HIS A 148 35.51 13.73 48.50
C HIS A 148 37.01 13.70 48.86
N ALA A 149 37.88 14.19 47.97
CA ALA A 149 39.31 14.27 48.22
C ALA A 149 39.66 15.18 49.43
N LEU A 150 39.01 16.34 49.56
CA LEU A 150 39.21 17.25 50.69
C LEU A 150 38.80 16.61 52.03
N ILE A 151 37.68 15.90 52.06
CA ILE A 151 37.22 15.18 53.25
C ILE A 151 38.19 14.07 53.62
N GLN A 152 38.67 13.29 52.64
CA GLN A 152 39.70 12.26 52.88
C GLN A 152 40.97 12.88 53.49
N GLN A 153 41.47 13.98 52.92
CA GLN A 153 42.67 14.66 53.42
C GLN A 153 42.48 15.17 54.85
N ARG A 154 41.35 15.81 55.17
CA ARG A 154 41.05 16.29 56.53
C ARG A 154 40.94 15.13 57.52
N THR A 155 40.31 14.03 57.13
CA THR A 155 40.17 12.83 57.98
C THR A 155 41.54 12.23 58.30
N LEU A 156 42.43 12.13 57.31
CA LEU A 156 43.81 11.66 57.50
C LEU A 156 44.60 12.59 58.44
N MET A 157 44.47 13.91 58.29
CA MET A 157 45.11 14.89 59.16
C MET A 157 44.58 14.86 60.60
N GLN A 158 43.30 14.53 60.84
CA GLN A 158 42.73 14.39 62.18
C GLN A 158 43.12 13.07 62.87
N LEU A 159 43.41 12.02 62.10
CA LEU A 159 43.93 10.75 62.65
C LEU A 159 45.41 10.84 63.07
N GLN A 160 46.20 11.75 62.47
CA GLN A 160 47.61 11.96 62.80
C GLN A 160 47.89 12.42 64.26
N PRO A 161 47.16 13.39 64.86
CA PRO A 161 47.38 13.78 66.25
C PRO A 161 46.94 12.71 67.27
N GLU A 162 46.06 11.76 66.92
CA GLU A 162 45.72 10.65 67.82
C GLU A 162 46.80 9.57 67.88
N VAL A 163 47.48 9.27 66.76
CA VAL A 163 48.58 8.30 66.74
C VAL A 163 49.75 8.80 67.60
N ASN A 164 50.04 10.10 67.55
CA ASN A 164 51.06 10.68 68.43
C ASN A 164 50.64 10.66 69.91
N ARG A 165 49.35 10.91 70.22
CA ARG A 165 48.87 10.89 71.62
C ARG A 165 48.89 9.49 72.24
N ARG A 166 48.62 8.43 71.45
CA ARG A 166 48.71 7.03 71.91
C ARG A 166 50.15 6.57 72.18
N HIS A 167 51.13 7.13 71.47
CA HIS A 167 52.55 6.88 71.76
C HIS A 167 53.02 7.55 73.07
N TYR A 168 52.52 8.74 73.42
CA TYR A 168 52.90 9.42 74.67
C TYR A 168 52.20 8.87 75.93
N SER A 169 51.03 8.22 75.79
CA SER A 169 50.33 7.61 76.93
C SER A 169 50.82 6.21 77.31
N ALA A 170 51.64 5.57 76.47
CA ALA A 170 52.19 4.24 76.73
C ALA A 170 53.53 4.25 77.49
N HIS A 171 54.02 5.42 77.91
CA HIS A 171 55.30 5.60 78.62
C HIS A 171 55.16 6.18 80.05
N SER A 172 53.95 6.27 80.60
CA SER A 172 53.68 7.00 81.85
C SER A 172 52.74 6.27 82.82
N GLY A 173 52.79 4.94 82.87
CA GLY A 173 52.04 4.15 83.85
C GLY A 173 52.70 2.80 84.15
N GLY A 174 53.85 2.85 84.83
CA GLY A 174 54.44 1.76 85.60
C GLY A 174 54.37 2.08 87.08
#